data_AF-A0A924QLF5-F1
#
_entry.id   AF-A0A924QLF5-F1
#
_cell.length_a   1.000
_cell.length_b   1.000
_cell.length_c   1.000
_cell.angle_alpha   90.00
_cell.angle_beta   90.00
_cell.angle_gamma   90.00
#
_symmetry.space_group_name_H-M   'P 1'
#
loop_
_entity.id
_entity.type
_entity.pdbx_description
1 polymer ?
#
loop_
_entity_poly.entity_id
_entity_poly.type
_entity_poly.pdbx_seq_one_letter_code
_entity_poly.pdbx_strand_id
1 'polypeptide(L)'
;MKKLDILIIKAFIGPFLATFLISLFVLIMQFFWLYIDDLVGKGLEAIIILKLIVYVAATLIPMALPLALLLSSIMTFGNLGETFEIVAIKSAGIPLLRFMRP
;
A
#
# COMPACT_ATOMS: atom_id res chain seq x y z
N MET A 1 1.60 -23.73 9.52
CA MET A 1 2.22 -22.74 8.62
C MET A 1 3.54 -23.29 8.14
N LYS A 2 3.73 -23.45 6.83
CA LYS A 2 5.01 -23.90 6.29
C LYS A 2 5.98 -22.71 6.30
N LYS A 3 7.28 -22.96 6.34
CA LYS A 3 8.31 -21.90 6.32
C LYS A 3 8.18 -20.96 5.10
N LEU A 4 7.60 -21.47 4.01
CA LEU A 4 7.33 -20.73 2.78
C LEU A 4 6.31 -19.60 2.97
N ASP A 5 5.19 -19.88 3.66
CA ASP A 5 4.10 -18.92 3.87
C ASP A 5 4.59 -17.73 4.70
N ILE A 6 5.43 -18.01 5.72
CA ILE A 6 6.05 -16.98 6.58
C ILE A 6 7.01 -16.09 5.77
N LEU A 7 7.73 -16.66 4.81
CA LEU A 7 8.67 -15.93 3.95
C LEU A 7 7.91 -14.96 3.04
N ILE A 8 6.81 -15.42 2.43
CA ILE A 8 5.94 -14.60 1.58
C ILE A 8 5.31 -13.45 2.38
N ILE A 9 4.77 -13.73 3.58
CA ILE A 9 4.18 -12.70 4.44
C ILE A 9 5.22 -11.66 4.86
N LYS A 10 6.44 -12.10 5.22
CA LYS A 10 7.54 -11.19 5.58
C LYS A 10 8.01 -10.35 4.40
N ALA A 11 8.05 -10.93 3.21
CA ALA A 11 8.39 -10.23 1.97
C ALA A 11 7.32 -9.20 1.56
N PHE A 12 6.04 -9.47 1.85
CA PHE A 12 4.92 -8.59 1.53
C PHE A 12 4.73 -7.43 2.51
N ILE A 13 4.97 -7.63 3.81
CA ILE A 13 4.66 -6.63 4.83
C ILE A 13 5.48 -5.34 4.69
N GLY A 14 6.75 -5.46 4.27
CA GLY A 14 7.66 -4.33 4.09
C GLY A 14 7.21 -3.40 2.96
N PRO A 15 7.10 -3.91 1.71
CA PRO A 15 6.58 -3.15 0.59
C PRO A 15 5.17 -2.62 0.83
N PHE A 16 4.29 -3.40 1.49
CA PHE A 16 2.93 -2.98 1.81
C PHE A 16 2.86 -1.73 2.68
N LEU A 17 3.64 -1.68 3.77
CA LEU A 17 3.71 -0.51 4.63
C LEU A 17 4.25 0.71 3.89
N ALA A 18 5.29 0.53 3.07
CA ALA A 18 5.88 1.62 2.29
C ALA A 18 4.88 2.16 1.25
N THR A 19 4.27 1.30 0.43
CA THR A 19 3.34 1.72 -0.62
C THR A 19 2.05 2.30 -0.04
N PHE A 20 1.59 1.80 1.12
CA PHE A 20 0.42 2.34 1.82
C PHE A 20 0.66 3.76 2.33
N LEU A 21 1.81 4.00 2.96
CA LEU A 21 2.15 5.35 3.44
C LEU A 21 2.32 6.33 2.27
N ILE A 22 2.98 5.91 1.19
CA ILE A 22 3.16 6.73 -0.01
C ILE A 22 1.82 7.03 -0.67
N SER A 23 0.96 6.02 -0.88
CA SER A 23 -0.34 6.24 -1.53
C SER A 23 -1.26 7.13 -0.70
N LEU A 24 -1.30 6.92 0.63
CA LEU A 24 -2.08 7.76 1.54
C LEU A 24 -1.60 9.22 1.51
N PHE A 25 -0.29 9.45 1.51
CA PHE A 25 0.29 10.78 1.40
C PHE A 25 -0.06 11.47 0.07
N VAL A 26 0.08 10.75 -1.05
CA VAL A 26 -0.24 11.27 -2.38
C VAL A 26 -1.72 11.64 -2.49
N LEU A 27 -2.62 10.79 -1.98
CA LEU A 27 -4.05 11.05 -2.01
C LEU A 27 -4.46 12.24 -1.14
N ILE A 28 -3.81 12.44 0.01
CA ILE A 28 -4.03 13.64 0.83
C ILE A 28 -3.60 14.89 0.05
N MET A 29 -2.41 14.88 -0.58
CA MET A 29 -1.95 16.01 -1.38
C MET A 29 -2.86 16.28 -2.59
N GLN A 30 -3.37 15.23 -3.23
CA GLN A 30 -4.36 15.34 -4.30
C GLN A 30 -5.65 16.00 -3.80
N PHE A 31 -6.14 15.64 -2.62
CA PHE A 31 -7.31 16.28 -2.00
C PHE A 31 -7.05 17.75 -1.74
N PHE A 32 -5.90 18.09 -1.14
CA PHE A 32 -5.53 19.48 -0.89
C PHE A 32 -5.51 20.29 -2.18
N TRP A 33 -4.94 19.76 -3.26
CA TRP A 33 -4.92 20.44 -4.56
C TRP A 33 -6.33 20.70 -5.10
N LEU A 34 -7.24 19.73 -4.98
CA LEU A 34 -8.60 19.85 -5.50
C LEU A 34 -9.46 20.83 -4.69
N TYR A 35 -9.29 20.86 -3.37
CA TYR A 35 -10.12 21.64 -2.45
C TYR A 35 -9.45 22.93 -1.97
N ILE A 36 -8.27 23.30 -2.49
CA ILE A 36 -7.54 24.49 -2.06
C ILE A 36 -8.38 25.75 -2.24
N ASP A 37 -9.10 25.87 -3.35
CA ASP A 37 -9.96 27.02 -3.66
C ASP A 37 -11.19 27.07 -2.74
N ASP A 38 -11.67 25.90 -2.28
CA ASP A 38 -12.79 25.80 -1.34
C ASP A 38 -12.40 26.06 0.12
N LEU A 39 -11.12 25.87 0.46
CA LEU A 39 -10.52 26.07 1.78
C LEU A 39 -10.03 27.50 1.97
N VAL A 40 -9.51 28.12 0.90
CA VAL A 40 -8.98 29.48 0.90
C VAL A 40 -10.13 30.49 0.92
N GLY A 41 -10.15 31.35 1.95
CA GLY A 41 -11.13 32.45 2.06
C GLY A 41 -12.32 32.22 3.00
N LYS A 42 -12.44 31.03 3.61
CA LYS A 42 -13.55 30.72 4.56
C LYS A 42 -13.31 31.10 6.02
N GLY A 43 -12.19 31.73 6.37
CA GLY A 43 -11.91 32.15 7.76
C GLY A 43 -11.84 30.99 8.76
N LEU A 44 -11.41 29.81 8.30
CA LEU A 44 -11.35 28.59 9.10
C LEU A 44 -10.26 28.67 10.17
N GLU A 45 -10.65 28.39 11.40
CA GLU A 45 -9.72 28.24 12.53
C GLU A 45 -8.78 27.05 12.29
N ALA A 46 -7.50 27.18 12.63
CA ALA A 46 -6.47 26.15 12.37
C ALA A 46 -6.82 24.77 12.98
N ILE A 47 -7.56 24.74 14.09
CA ILE A 47 -8.10 23.52 14.71
C ILE A 47 -9.07 22.78 13.76
N ILE A 48 -9.91 23.52 13.03
CA ILE A 48 -10.92 22.97 12.13
C ILE A 48 -10.23 22.40 10.89
N ILE A 49 -9.18 23.08 10.40
CA ILE A 49 -8.34 22.57 9.31
C ILE A 49 -7.70 21.24 9.70
N LEU A 50 -7.13 21.14 10.92
CA LEU A 50 -6.54 19.89 11.40
C LEU A 50 -7.56 18.74 11.48
N LYS A 51 -8.76 19.01 12.01
CA LYS A 51 -9.85 18.01 12.03
C LYS A 51 -10.24 17.58 10.61
N LEU A 52 -10.29 18.52 9.67
CA LEU A 52 -10.62 18.25 8.28
C LEU A 52 -9.57 17.34 7.63
N ILE A 53 -8.28 17.57 7.87
CA ILE A 53 -7.20 16.69 7.40
C ILE A 53 -7.37 15.28 7.93
N VAL A 54 -7.69 15.12 9.22
CA VAL A 54 -7.89 13.80 9.83
C VAL A 54 -9.09 13.08 9.23
N TYR A 55 -10.21 13.79 9.02
CA TYR A 55 -11.39 13.22 8.36
C TYR A 55 -11.11 12.80 6.92
N VAL A 56 -10.39 13.64 6.17
CA VAL A 56 -9.98 13.36 4.79
C VAL A 56 -9.04 12.18 4.72
N ALA A 57 -8.06 12.11 5.62
CA ALA A 57 -7.17 10.95 5.72
C ALA A 57 -8.00 9.68 5.96
N ALA A 58 -8.96 9.71 6.88
CA ALA A 58 -9.82 8.57 7.18
C ALA A 58 -10.70 8.13 6.00
N THR A 59 -11.24 9.07 5.21
CA THR A 59 -12.05 8.76 4.03
C THR A 59 -11.24 8.24 2.85
N LEU A 60 -9.94 8.57 2.78
CA LEU A 60 -9.04 8.12 1.72
C LEU A 60 -8.40 6.75 2.01
N ILE A 61 -8.39 6.26 3.25
CA ILE A 61 -7.87 4.93 3.62
C ILE A 61 -8.46 3.80 2.76
N PRO A 62 -9.80 3.69 2.56
CA PRO A 62 -10.39 2.61 1.76
C PRO A 62 -9.91 2.61 0.30
N MET A 63 -9.50 3.76 -0.24
CA MET A 63 -8.99 3.89 -1.60
C MET A 63 -7.46 3.68 -1.65
N ALA A 64 -6.74 4.09 -0.62
CA ALA A 64 -5.30 3.85 -0.46
C ALA A 64 -4.97 2.36 -0.29
N LEU A 65 -5.82 1.60 0.41
CA LEU A 65 -5.66 0.17 0.67
C LEU A 65 -5.51 -0.69 -0.61
N PRO A 66 -6.45 -0.66 -1.58
CA PRO A 66 -6.33 -1.48 -2.79
C PRO A 66 -5.13 -1.06 -3.64
N LEU A 67 -4.82 0.23 -3.73
CA LEU A 67 -3.63 0.72 -4.45
C LEU A 67 -2.33 0.21 -3.81
N ALA A 68 -2.22 0.32 -2.49
CA ALA A 68 -1.08 -0.17 -1.75
C ALA A 68 -0.90 -1.68 -1.88
N LEU A 69 -2.01 -2.43 -1.83
CA LEU A 69 -2.02 -3.88 -1.97
C LEU A 69 -1.57 -4.33 -3.35
N LEU A 70 -2.02 -3.67 -4.41
CA LEU A 70 -1.59 -3.94 -5.78
C LEU A 70 -0.10 -3.65 -5.98
N LEU A 71 0.35 -2.45 -5.60
CA LEU A 71 1.75 -2.05 -5.75
C LEU A 71 2.69 -2.94 -4.92
N SER A 72 2.31 -3.25 -3.68
CA SER A 72 3.07 -4.16 -2.82
C SER A 72 3.16 -5.56 -3.40
N SER A 73 2.06 -6.09 -3.95
CA SER A 73 2.04 -7.41 -4.58
C SER A 73 3.03 -7.46 -5.75
N ILE A 74 3.02 -6.44 -6.61
CA ILE A 74 3.94 -6.33 -7.76
C ILE A 74 5.40 -6.27 -7.27
N MET A 75 5.71 -5.44 -6.28
CA MET A 75 7.06 -5.33 -5.72
C MET A 75 7.52 -6.64 -5.07
N THR A 76 6.63 -7.32 -4.35
CA THR A 76 6.92 -8.58 -3.67
C THR A 76 7.24 -9.67 -4.70
N PHE A 77 6.39 -9.85 -5.72
CA PHE A 77 6.65 -10.80 -6.80
C PHE A 77 7.87 -10.41 -7.66
N GLY A 78 8.11 -9.12 -7.86
CA GLY A 78 9.29 -8.61 -8.56
C GLY A 78 10.59 -8.96 -7.84
N ASN A 79 10.67 -8.66 -6.54
CA ASN A 79 11.85 -8.93 -5.72
C ASN A 79 12.15 -10.44 -5.59
N LEU A 80 11.10 -11.26 -5.42
CA LEU A 80 11.21 -12.72 -5.43
C LEU A 80 11.64 -13.29 -6.81
N GLY A 81 11.36 -12.56 -7.89
CA GLY A 81 11.84 -12.86 -9.24
C GLY A 81 13.31 -12.51 -9.44
N GLU A 82 13.75 -11.35 -8.96
CA GLU A 82 15.15 -10.87 -9.04
C GLU A 82 16.11 -11.75 -8.24
N THR A 83 15.67 -12.25 -7.09
CA THR A 83 16.43 -13.17 -6.23
C THR A 83 16.38 -14.64 -6.70
N PHE A 84 15.71 -14.91 -7.82
CA PHE A 84 15.45 -16.26 -8.36
C PHE A 84 14.74 -17.22 -7.39
N GLU A 85 14.15 -16.72 -6.29
CA GLU A 85 13.42 -17.53 -5.31
C GLU A 85 12.19 -18.19 -5.95
N ILE A 86 11.48 -17.47 -6.84
CA ILE A 86 10.34 -18.04 -7.60
C ILE A 86 10.79 -19.21 -8.49
N VAL A 87 11.98 -19.10 -9.10
CA VAL A 87 12.53 -20.13 -9.99
C VAL A 87 12.98 -21.36 -9.20
N ALA A 88 13.59 -21.16 -8.02
CA ALA A 88 13.98 -22.22 -7.11
C ALA A 88 12.76 -22.99 -6.57
N ILE A 89 11.71 -22.28 -6.15
CA ILE A 89 10.46 -22.89 -5.65
C ILE A 89 9.76 -23.71 -6.74
N LYS A 90 9.70 -23.19 -7.97
CA LYS A 90 9.11 -23.92 -9.10
C LYS A 90 9.93 -25.16 -9.48
N SER A 91 11.26 -25.06 -9.42
CA SER A 91 12.18 -26.18 -9.67
C SER A 91 12.12 -27.25 -8.58
N ALA A 92 11.74 -26.89 -7.36
CA ALA A 92 11.48 -27.80 -6.24
C ALA A 92 10.12 -28.55 -6.35
N GLY A 93 9.39 -28.38 -7.46
CA GLY A 93 8.12 -29.07 -7.72
C GLY A 93 6.90 -28.45 -7.05
N ILE A 94 7.02 -27.24 -6.47
CA ILE A 94 5.88 -26.55 -5.84
C ILE A 94 5.12 -25.75 -6.91
N PRO A 95 3.82 -26.01 -7.12
CA PRO A 95 3.04 -25.30 -8.13
C PRO A 95 2.86 -23.83 -7.74
N LEU A 96 2.96 -22.94 -8.74
CA LEU A 96 2.84 -21.48 -8.59
C LEU A 96 1.52 -21.07 -7.90
N LEU A 97 0.45 -21.82 -8.15
CA LEU A 97 -0.88 -21.61 -7.56
C LEU A 97 -0.91 -21.83 -6.04
N ARG A 98 0.00 -22.66 -5.51
CA ARG A 98 0.19 -22.85 -4.05
C ARG A 98 0.99 -21.70 -3.46
N PHE A 99 1.94 -21.15 -4.20
CA PHE A 99 2.73 -19.98 -3.79
C PHE A 99 1.89 -18.70 -3.75
N MET A 100 0.97 -18.52 -4.70
CA MET A 100 0.04 -17.37 -4.72
C MET A 100 -1.10 -17.46 -3.70
N ARG A 101 -1.22 -18.58 -2.97
CA ARG A 101 -2.18 -18.80 -1.88
C ARG A 101 -1.40 -19.12 -0.59
N PRO A 102 -0.74 -18.12 0.03
CA PRO A 102 -0.17 -18.27 1.37
C PRO A 102 -1.24 -18.59 2.42
#